data_AF-A0AAE9ZV53-F1
#
_entry.id   AF-A0AAE9ZV53-F1
#
_cell.length_a   1.000
_cell.length_b   1.000
_cell.length_c   1.000
_cell.angle_alpha   90.00
_cell.angle_beta   90.00
_cell.angle_gamma   90.00
#
_symmetry.space_group_name_H-M   'P 1'
#
loop_
_entity.id
_entity.type
_entity.pdbx_description
1 polymer ?
#
loop_
_entity_poly.entity_id
_entity_poly.type
_entity_poly.pdbx_seq_one_letter_code
_entity_poly.pdbx_strand_id
1 'polypeptide(L)'
;MKPVIRLILVALVAGVVAFGITKQLTPDATTTSEVAWLESEFALTPEQAAKITALHDAYRPVCAAHCEAIMTTREALAAATAPSERAATESQLQSLIATCHANTREHLRAVAAAMSSDQGQRYLDMIGPRLTAHQHAQPFGLR
;
A
#
# COMPACT_ATOMS: atom_id res chain seq x y z
N MET A 1 17.64 42.23 21.61
CA MET A 1 16.49 41.72 20.83
C MET A 1 16.89 41.17 19.45
N LYS A 2 17.59 41.93 18.59
CA LYS A 2 18.06 41.47 17.26
C LYS A 2 18.90 40.18 17.24
N PRO A 3 19.85 39.93 18.16
CA PRO A 3 20.64 38.69 18.12
C PRO A 3 19.83 37.46 18.51
N VAL A 4 18.87 37.60 19.43
CA VAL A 4 17.99 36.51 19.88
C VAL A 4 17.06 36.06 18.74
N ILE A 5 16.50 37.00 17.98
CA ILE A 5 15.64 36.69 16.83
C ILE A 5 16.42 35.96 15.73
N ARG A 6 17.68 36.34 15.48
CA ARG A 6 18.55 35.66 14.50
C ARG A 6 18.87 34.22 14.93
N LEU A 7 19.13 33.99 16.22
CA LEU A 7 19.40 32.65 16.74
C LEU A 7 18.16 31.75 16.64
N ILE A 8 16.97 32.27 16.93
CA ILE A 8 15.71 31.51 16.80
C ILE A 8 15.47 31.12 15.34
N LEU A 9 15.64 32.04 14.39
CA LEU A 9 15.46 31.76 12.96
C LEU A 9 16.42 30.69 12.46
N VAL A 10 17.69 30.74 12.85
CA VAL A 10 18.69 29.74 12.45
C VAL A 10 18.35 28.36 13.04
N ALA A 11 17.95 28.29 14.31
CA ALA A 11 17.54 27.05 14.94
C ALA A 11 16.29 26.44 14.27
N LEU A 12 15.33 27.27 13.87
CA LEU A 12 14.10 26.83 13.22
C LEU A 12 14.37 26.28 11.81
N VAL A 13 15.21 26.96 11.04
CA VAL A 13 15.64 26.50 9.71
C VAL A 13 16.44 25.19 9.83
N ALA A 14 17.38 25.12 10.77
CA ALA A 14 18.14 23.89 11.01
C ALA A 14 17.23 22.72 11.43
N GLY A 15 16.21 22.98 12.25
CA GLY A 15 15.20 21.98 12.63
C GLY A 15 14.36 21.49 11.46
N VAL A 16 13.90 22.41 10.59
CA VAL A 16 13.11 22.06 9.39
C VAL A 16 13.95 21.27 8.39
N VAL A 17 15.21 21.66 8.18
CA VAL A 17 16.13 20.96 7.28
C VAL A 17 16.48 19.58 7.83
N ALA A 18 16.81 19.47 9.12
CA ALA A 18 17.07 18.18 9.75
C ALA A 18 15.84 17.26 9.68
N PHE A 19 14.64 17.77 9.97
CA PHE A 19 13.40 17.00 9.87
C PHE A 19 13.08 16.55 8.43
N GLY A 20 13.29 17.42 7.44
CA GLY A 20 13.11 17.09 6.03
C GLY A 20 14.09 16.02 5.55
N ILE A 21 15.36 16.11 5.94
CA ILE A 21 16.39 15.11 5.63
C ILE A 21 16.07 13.79 6.32
N THR A 22 15.71 13.80 7.61
CA THR A 22 15.31 12.58 8.33
C THR A 22 14.07 11.95 7.71
N LYS A 23 13.06 12.72 7.28
CA LYS A 23 11.87 12.19 6.59
C LYS A 23 12.19 11.55 5.23
N GLN A 24 13.20 12.05 4.51
CA GLN A 24 13.62 11.47 3.23
C GLN A 24 14.54 10.26 3.39
N LEU A 25 15.34 10.22 4.47
CA LEU A 25 16.34 9.16 4.71
C LEU A 25 15.87 8.06 5.66
N THR A 26 14.76 8.26 6.38
CA THR A 26 14.15 7.23 7.22
C THR A 26 13.06 6.55 6.39
N PRO A 27 13.33 5.41 5.73
CA PRO A 27 12.23 4.54 5.33
C PRO A 27 11.44 4.19 6.59
N ASP A 28 10.10 4.17 6.52
CA ASP A 28 9.23 3.96 7.67
C ASP A 28 9.76 2.82 8.56
N ALA A 29 10.30 3.18 9.74
CA ALA A 29 11.15 2.32 10.56
C ALA A 29 10.41 1.23 11.35
N THR A 30 9.20 0.86 10.91
CA THR A 30 8.36 -0.15 11.55
C THR A 30 7.89 -1.13 10.51
N THR A 31 8.81 -1.98 10.06
CA THR A 31 8.64 -3.33 9.50
C THR A 31 9.90 -3.63 8.71
N THR A 32 10.47 -4.83 8.85
CA THR A 32 11.27 -5.42 7.77
C THR A 32 10.52 -5.15 6.47
N SER A 33 11.14 -4.49 5.47
CA SER A 33 10.43 -4.14 4.24
C SER A 33 9.74 -5.40 3.73
N GLU A 34 8.50 -5.25 3.25
CA GLU A 34 7.70 -6.39 2.79
C GLU A 34 8.50 -7.29 1.83
N VAL A 35 9.31 -6.65 0.98
CA VAL A 35 10.26 -7.31 0.08
C VAL A 35 11.39 -8.03 0.83
N ALA A 36 11.99 -7.45 1.87
CA ALA A 36 13.01 -8.14 2.66
C ALA A 36 12.45 -9.39 3.38
N TRP A 37 11.17 -9.39 3.77
CA TRP A 37 10.53 -10.63 4.22
C TRP A 37 10.39 -11.63 3.07
N LEU A 38 9.88 -11.20 1.90
CA LEU A 38 9.77 -12.07 0.72
C LEU A 38 11.12 -12.67 0.31
N GLU A 39 12.20 -11.88 0.36
CA GLU A 39 13.56 -12.33 0.10
C GLU A 39 13.94 -13.51 1.01
N SER A 40 13.72 -13.35 2.32
CA SER A 40 14.04 -14.39 3.30
C SER A 40 13.12 -15.61 3.20
N GLU A 41 11.83 -15.40 2.94
CA GLU A 41 10.80 -16.44 2.93
C GLU A 41 10.85 -17.29 1.65
N PHE A 42 11.19 -16.69 0.51
CA PHE A 42 11.17 -17.33 -0.81
C PHE A 42 12.57 -17.56 -1.40
N ALA A 43 13.63 -17.30 -0.63
CA ALA A 43 15.03 -17.41 -1.05
C ALA A 43 15.29 -16.69 -2.38
N LEU A 44 14.79 -15.45 -2.50
CA LEU A 44 14.88 -14.68 -3.73
C LEU A 44 16.33 -14.29 -4.02
N THR A 45 16.72 -14.33 -5.28
CA THR A 45 17.98 -13.70 -5.70
C THR A 45 17.84 -12.17 -5.64
N PRO A 46 18.97 -11.42 -5.56
CA PRO A 46 18.93 -9.97 -5.60
C PRO A 46 18.19 -9.40 -6.82
N GLU A 47 18.29 -10.07 -7.97
CA GLU A 47 17.60 -9.66 -9.20
C GLU A 47 16.09 -9.87 -9.10
N GLN A 48 15.64 -10.99 -8.53
CA GLN A 48 14.22 -11.25 -8.30
C GLN A 48 13.63 -10.25 -7.31
N ALA A 49 14.35 -9.96 -6.23
CA ALA A 49 13.97 -8.98 -5.23
C ALA A 49 13.83 -7.57 -5.80
N ALA A 50 14.79 -7.14 -6.64
CA ALA A 50 14.72 -5.85 -7.32
C ALA A 50 13.51 -5.77 -8.27
N LYS A 51 13.23 -6.85 -9.02
CA LYS A 51 12.04 -6.93 -9.90
C LYS A 51 10.73 -6.85 -9.10
N ILE A 52 10.64 -7.56 -7.99
CA ILE A 52 9.45 -7.55 -7.10
C ILE A 52 9.28 -6.17 -6.44
N THR A 53 10.37 -5.51 -6.05
CA THR A 53 10.33 -4.13 -5.54
C THR A 53 9.73 -3.18 -6.56
N ALA A 54 10.21 -3.24 -7.81
CA ALA A 54 9.67 -2.39 -8.88
C ALA A 54 8.18 -2.65 -9.15
N LEU A 55 7.73 -3.91 -9.08
CA LEU A 55 6.32 -4.26 -9.20
C LEU A 55 5.49 -3.64 -8.06
N HIS A 56 5.94 -3.75 -6.81
CA HIS A 56 5.27 -3.13 -5.66
C HIS A 56 5.23 -1.62 -5.76
N ASP A 57 6.34 -0.97 -6.13
CA ASP A 57 6.40 0.48 -6.28
C ASP A 57 5.43 0.99 -7.35
N ALA A 58 5.33 0.28 -8.47
CA ALA A 58 4.39 0.60 -9.54
C ALA A 58 2.92 0.37 -9.13
N TYR A 59 2.64 -0.67 -8.35
CA TYR A 59 1.29 -1.02 -7.93
C TYR A 59 0.77 -0.21 -6.73
N ARG A 60 1.66 0.28 -5.87
CA ARG A 60 1.32 1.07 -4.67
C ARG A 60 0.31 2.20 -4.93
N PRO A 61 0.51 3.11 -5.90
CA PRO A 61 -0.48 4.17 -6.17
C PRO A 61 -1.83 3.63 -6.67
N VAL A 62 -1.85 2.50 -7.40
CA VAL A 62 -3.08 1.85 -7.87
C VAL A 62 -3.86 1.26 -6.69
N CYS A 63 -3.17 0.56 -5.78
CA CYS A 63 -3.78 0.02 -4.56
C CYS A 63 -4.37 1.13 -3.68
N ALA A 64 -3.64 2.23 -3.49
CA ALA A 64 -4.10 3.38 -2.71
C ALA A 64 -5.38 4.00 -3.31
N ALA A 65 -5.41 4.21 -4.64
CA ALA A 65 -6.58 4.76 -5.32
C ALA A 65 -7.83 3.87 -5.18
N HIS A 66 -7.67 2.54 -5.25
CA HIS A 66 -8.78 1.62 -4.99
C HIS A 66 -9.29 1.72 -3.55
N CYS A 67 -8.37 1.76 -2.56
CA CYS A 67 -8.74 1.88 -1.16
C CYS A 67 -9.49 3.19 -0.90
N GLU A 68 -9.02 4.31 -1.45
CA GLU A 68 -9.67 5.62 -1.32
C GLU A 68 -11.09 5.61 -1.91
N ALA A 69 -11.26 5.08 -3.13
CA ALA A 69 -12.57 5.00 -3.78
C ALA A 69 -13.57 4.14 -3.00
N ILE A 70 -13.12 3.00 -2.47
CA ILE A 70 -13.93 2.08 -1.66
C ILE A 70 -14.34 2.75 -0.35
N MET A 71 -13.40 3.41 0.35
CA MET A 71 -13.69 4.10 1.60
C MET A 71 -14.65 5.27 1.41
N THR A 72 -14.43 6.09 0.38
CA THR A 72 -15.33 7.20 0.02
C THR A 72 -16.75 6.70 -0.25
N THR A 73 -16.87 5.56 -0.97
CA THR A 73 -18.19 4.99 -1.31
C THR A 73 -18.87 4.38 -0.08
N ARG A 74 -18.12 3.83 0.88
CA ARG A 74 -18.67 3.37 2.17
C ARG A 74 -19.21 4.52 3.01
N GLU A 75 -18.51 5.65 3.04
CA GLU A 75 -18.98 6.86 3.71
C GLU A 75 -20.26 7.38 3.06
N ALA A 76 -20.32 7.41 1.73
CA ALA A 76 -21.53 7.77 0.98
C ALA A 76 -22.70 6.80 1.29
N LEU A 77 -22.44 5.50 1.37
CA LEU A 77 -23.46 4.50 1.71
C LEU A 77 -23.98 4.67 3.14
N ALA A 78 -23.10 5.05 4.08
CA ALA A 78 -23.48 5.35 5.45
C ALA A 78 -24.34 6.63 5.54
N ALA A 79 -24.06 7.62 4.69
CA ALA A 79 -24.81 8.88 4.63
C ALA A 79 -26.13 8.79 3.84
N ALA A 80 -26.26 7.84 2.90
CA ALA A 80 -27.42 7.69 2.03
C ALA A 80 -28.69 7.34 2.83
N THR A 81 -29.71 8.19 2.69
CA THR A 81 -31.00 8.04 3.39
C THR A 81 -32.10 7.46 2.52
N ALA A 82 -32.05 7.68 1.20
CA ALA A 82 -33.07 7.18 0.28
C ALA A 82 -32.79 5.71 -0.08
N PRO A 83 -33.80 4.81 -0.08
CA PRO A 83 -33.59 3.40 -0.42
C PRO A 83 -32.97 3.17 -1.81
N SER A 84 -33.38 3.96 -2.81
CA SER A 84 -32.85 3.89 -4.18
C SER A 84 -31.39 4.33 -4.27
N GLU A 85 -31.02 5.39 -3.56
CA GLU A 85 -29.65 5.88 -3.44
C GLU A 85 -28.77 4.83 -2.76
N ARG A 86 -29.21 4.31 -1.61
CA ARG A 86 -28.50 3.24 -0.89
C ARG A 86 -28.23 2.02 -1.78
N ALA A 87 -29.24 1.58 -2.54
CA ALA A 87 -29.09 0.43 -3.44
C ALA A 87 -28.09 0.70 -4.57
N ALA A 88 -28.09 1.91 -5.14
CA ALA A 88 -27.13 2.31 -6.17
C ALA A 88 -25.70 2.39 -5.60
N THR A 89 -25.52 3.00 -4.43
CA THR A 89 -24.22 3.12 -3.76
C THR A 89 -23.66 1.77 -3.33
N GLU A 90 -24.51 0.85 -2.85
CA GLU A 90 -24.11 -0.53 -2.55
C GLU A 90 -23.62 -1.24 -3.81
N SER A 91 -24.35 -1.13 -4.92
CA SER A 91 -23.92 -1.71 -6.20
C SER A 91 -22.58 -1.16 -6.67
N GLN A 92 -22.36 0.16 -6.53
CA GLN A 92 -21.09 0.80 -6.84
C GLN A 92 -19.97 0.27 -5.93
N LEU A 93 -20.21 0.12 -4.63
CA LEU A 93 -19.24 -0.40 -3.68
C LEU A 93 -18.80 -1.82 -4.07
N GLN A 94 -19.75 -2.70 -4.39
CA GLN A 94 -19.44 -4.08 -4.81
C GLN A 94 -18.63 -4.10 -6.11
N SER A 95 -18.93 -3.22 -7.06
CA SER A 95 -18.16 -3.07 -8.30
C SER A 95 -16.71 -2.65 -8.02
N LEU A 96 -16.51 -1.65 -7.16
CA LEU A 96 -15.18 -1.18 -6.78
C LEU A 96 -14.35 -2.26 -6.07
N ILE A 97 -14.97 -3.03 -5.16
CA ILE A 97 -14.31 -4.15 -4.48
C ILE A 97 -13.91 -5.23 -5.49
N ALA A 98 -14.79 -5.58 -6.44
CA ALA A 98 -14.49 -6.56 -7.47
C ALA A 98 -13.31 -6.12 -8.36
N THR A 99 -13.28 -4.85 -8.77
CA THR A 99 -12.16 -4.28 -9.53
C THR A 99 -10.86 -4.29 -8.73
N CYS A 100 -10.90 -3.86 -7.46
CA CYS A 100 -9.72 -3.91 -6.58
C CYS A 100 -9.16 -5.33 -6.50
N HIS A 101 -10.01 -6.33 -6.18
CA HIS A 101 -9.58 -7.72 -6.09
C HIS A 101 -9.04 -8.25 -7.43
N ALA A 102 -9.61 -7.84 -8.57
CA ALA A 102 -9.08 -8.23 -9.88
C ALA A 102 -7.66 -7.70 -10.11
N ASN A 103 -7.44 -6.41 -9.86
CA ASN A 103 -6.13 -5.78 -10.00
C ASN A 103 -5.11 -6.33 -8.99
N THR A 104 -5.51 -6.57 -7.75
CA THR A 104 -4.60 -7.15 -6.75
C THR A 104 -4.22 -8.57 -7.14
N ARG A 105 -5.14 -9.41 -7.62
CA ARG A 105 -4.80 -10.75 -8.12
C ARG A 105 -3.79 -10.70 -9.27
N GLU A 106 -3.92 -9.73 -10.17
CA GLU A 106 -2.98 -9.57 -11.27
C GLU A 106 -1.58 -9.16 -10.78
N HIS A 107 -1.52 -8.21 -9.85
CA HIS A 107 -0.27 -7.85 -9.17
C HIS A 107 0.39 -9.07 -8.49
N LEU A 108 -0.39 -9.86 -7.74
CA LEU A 108 0.11 -11.07 -7.07
C LEU A 108 0.67 -12.09 -8.07
N ARG A 109 0.02 -12.26 -9.24
CA ARG A 109 0.55 -13.12 -10.31
C ARG A 109 1.84 -12.58 -10.92
N ALA A 110 1.94 -11.27 -11.11
CA ALA A 110 3.17 -10.64 -11.61
C ALA A 110 4.34 -10.83 -10.64
N VAL A 111 4.09 -10.72 -9.33
CA VAL A 111 5.08 -11.03 -8.28
C VAL A 111 5.48 -12.50 -8.33
N ALA A 112 4.51 -13.42 -8.40
CA ALA A 112 4.78 -14.86 -8.50
C ALA A 112 5.62 -15.21 -9.75
N ALA A 113 5.35 -14.55 -10.88
CA ALA A 113 6.08 -14.75 -12.14
C ALA A 113 7.53 -14.19 -12.11
N ALA A 114 7.89 -13.39 -11.10
CA ALA A 114 9.28 -13.00 -10.85
C ALA A 114 10.06 -14.03 -10.02
N MET A 115 9.36 -14.97 -9.38
CA MET A 115 9.94 -16.06 -8.58
C MET A 115 10.21 -17.30 -9.46
N SER A 116 10.85 -18.33 -8.90
CA SER A 116 10.83 -19.66 -9.54
C SER A 116 9.43 -20.27 -9.49
N SER A 117 9.11 -21.19 -10.39
CA SER A 117 7.77 -21.78 -10.51
C SER A 117 7.21 -22.30 -9.17
N ASP A 118 8.02 -23.06 -8.42
CA ASP A 118 7.59 -23.64 -7.14
C ASP A 118 7.38 -22.57 -6.06
N GLN A 119 8.23 -21.55 -6.03
CA GLN A 119 8.15 -20.45 -5.06
C GLN A 119 6.96 -19.53 -5.37
N GLY A 120 6.74 -19.23 -6.65
CA GLY A 120 5.61 -18.43 -7.12
C GLY A 120 4.26 -19.10 -6.81
N GLN A 121 4.16 -20.41 -6.99
CA GLN A 121 2.96 -21.15 -6.60
C GLN A 121 2.74 -21.10 -5.08
N ARG A 122 3.78 -21.37 -4.27
CA ARG A 122 3.68 -21.28 -2.81
C ARG A 122 3.26 -19.88 -2.35
N TYR A 123 3.78 -18.83 -3.00
CA TYR A 123 3.42 -17.44 -2.72
C TYR A 123 1.92 -17.19 -2.94
N LEU A 124 1.39 -17.63 -4.08
CA LEU A 124 -0.04 -17.45 -4.40
C LEU A 124 -0.94 -18.23 -3.45
N ASP A 125 -0.56 -19.45 -3.08
CA ASP A 125 -1.33 -20.28 -2.14
C ASP A 125 -1.38 -19.65 -0.73
N MET A 126 -0.30 -18.98 -0.32
CA MET A 126 -0.19 -18.34 0.97
C MET A 126 -0.90 -16.98 1.05
N ILE A 127 -0.77 -16.15 0.01
CA ILE A 127 -1.27 -14.76 0.01
C ILE A 127 -2.69 -14.66 -0.56
N GLY A 128 -3.05 -15.49 -1.54
CA GLY A 128 -4.36 -15.46 -2.20
C GLY A 128 -5.56 -15.46 -1.25
N PRO A 129 -5.61 -16.33 -0.22
CA PRO A 129 -6.71 -16.34 0.74
C PRO A 129 -6.86 -15.04 1.55
N ARG A 130 -5.76 -14.31 1.77
CA ARG A 130 -5.76 -13.05 2.54
C ARG A 130 -6.45 -11.92 1.79
N LEU A 131 -6.36 -11.91 0.46
CA LEU A 131 -7.05 -10.92 -0.36
C LEU A 131 -8.57 -11.00 -0.15
N THR A 132 -9.13 -12.21 -0.08
CA THR A 132 -10.57 -12.41 0.16
C THR A 132 -11.02 -11.86 1.52
N ALA A 133 -10.15 -11.90 2.53
CA ALA A 133 -10.44 -11.40 3.87
C ALA A 133 -10.18 -9.89 4.05
N HIS A 134 -9.68 -9.20 3.02
CA HIS A 134 -9.21 -7.83 3.16
C HIS A 134 -10.36 -6.81 3.25
N GLN A 135 -10.41 -6.07 4.37
CA GLN A 135 -11.51 -5.15 4.66
C GLN A 135 -11.27 -3.71 4.20
N HIS A 136 -10.19 -3.41 3.47
CA HIS A 136 -9.89 -2.09 2.90
C HIS A 136 -9.86 -0.94 3.93
N ALA A 137 -9.46 -1.23 5.17
CA ALA A 137 -9.19 -0.21 6.19
C ALA A 137 -7.81 0.46 6.01
N GLN A 138 -6.91 -0.23 5.30
CA GLN A 138 -5.58 0.20 4.91
C GLN A 138 -5.22 -0.48 3.57
N PRO A 139 -4.21 -0.01 2.83
CA PRO A 139 -3.71 -0.72 1.65
C PRO A 139 -3.41 -2.19 1.97
N PHE A 140 -3.58 -3.06 0.96
CA PHE A 140 -3.28 -4.48 1.12
C PHE A 140 -1.78 -4.67 1.38
N GLY A 141 -1.44 -5.11 2.58
CA GLY A 141 -0.09 -5.50 2.98
C GLY A 141 0.04 -7.00 3.09
N LEU A 142 1.25 -7.52 2.93
CA LEU A 142 1.54 -8.95 3.11
C LEU A 142 1.72 -9.35 4.59
N ARG A 143 1.54 -8.42 5.54
CA ARG A 143 1.54 -8.64 6.99
C ARG A 143 0.39 -7.93 7.68
#